data_AF-A0A2D7NF70-F1
#
_entry.id   AF-A0A2D7NF70-F1
#
_cell.length_a   1.000
_cell.length_b   1.000
_cell.length_c   1.000
_cell.angle_alpha   90.00
_cell.angle_beta   90.00
_cell.angle_gamma   90.00
#
_symmetry.space_group_name_H-M   'P 1'
#
loop_
_entity.id
_entity.type
_entity.pdbx_description
1 polymer ?
#
loop_
_entity_poly.entity_id
_entity_poly.type
_entity_poly.pdbx_seq_one_letter_code
_entity_poly.pdbx_strand_id
1 'polypeptide(L)'
;MIKKLKIILTNYLILFFMACSSKPPISVEEARKMETEIIYAIPKDVLKASINVLQDMYYSIEEVDNEMGILVATKETQSQQGEIRKEQNINSDESLFQKIVVGFFLFTIITGFFILVEKISNSDINDNENHHYHPEKSIDRKEQYNGTEFYRYRVTINVSSLNIEDTNLRVSVVGQKIIGGEVSNVGPIQDRSFFNNFFNKLNNELGY
;
A
#
# COMPACT_ATOMS: atom_id res chain seq x y z
N MET A 1 -37.84 20.82 20.09
CA MET A 1 -37.19 20.57 18.79
C MET A 1 -35.70 20.95 18.74
N ILE A 2 -35.31 22.15 19.19
CA ILE A 2 -33.91 22.67 19.09
C ILE A 2 -32.86 21.77 19.78
N LYS A 3 -33.18 21.16 20.93
CA LYS A 3 -32.25 20.24 21.63
C LYS A 3 -31.98 18.95 20.84
N LYS A 4 -32.98 18.41 20.13
CA LYS A 4 -32.83 17.20 19.31
C LYS A 4 -32.01 17.50 18.04
N LEU A 5 -32.19 18.68 17.44
CA LEU A 5 -31.41 19.15 16.29
C LEU A 5 -29.92 19.33 16.63
N LYS A 6 -29.61 19.89 17.82
CA LYS A 6 -28.22 20.02 18.29
C LYS A 6 -27.56 18.66 18.48
N ILE A 7 -28.24 17.69 19.10
CA ILE A 7 -27.69 16.35 19.32
C ILE A 7 -27.40 15.63 17.99
N ILE A 8 -28.29 15.76 17.01
CA ILE A 8 -28.09 15.17 15.67
C ILE A 8 -26.89 15.83 14.96
N LEU A 9 -26.78 17.16 15.03
CA LEU A 9 -25.67 17.90 14.42
C LEU A 9 -24.32 17.54 15.07
N THR A 10 -24.27 17.43 16.39
CA THR A 10 -23.06 17.04 17.13
C THR A 10 -22.61 15.63 16.76
N ASN A 11 -23.53 14.67 16.66
CA ASN A 11 -23.18 13.30 16.24
C ASN A 11 -22.69 13.22 14.79
N TYR A 12 -23.29 14.02 13.89
CA TYR A 12 -22.84 14.08 12.50
C TYR A 12 -21.42 14.67 12.38
N LEU A 13 -21.11 15.69 13.18
CA LEU A 13 -19.79 16.32 13.23
C LEU A 13 -18.72 15.35 13.76
N ILE A 14 -19.03 14.56 14.80
CA ILE A 14 -18.10 13.56 15.35
C ILE A 14 -17.81 12.44 14.34
N LEU A 15 -18.83 11.97 13.61
CA LEU A 15 -18.64 10.96 12.56
C LEU A 15 -17.77 11.49 11.41
N PHE A 16 -17.89 12.77 11.07
CA PHE A 16 -17.09 13.39 10.01
C PHE A 16 -15.59 13.45 10.36
N PHE A 17 -15.23 13.69 11.63
CA PHE A 17 -13.83 13.70 12.06
C PHE A 17 -13.17 12.31 12.12
N MET A 18 -13.94 11.21 12.23
CA MET A 18 -13.38 9.85 12.19
C MET A 18 -12.98 9.38 10.79
N ALA A 19 -13.35 10.12 9.73
CA ALA A 19 -13.10 9.73 8.34
C ALA A 19 -11.75 10.21 7.77
N CYS A 20 -10.90 10.88 8.54
CA CYS A 20 -9.66 11.47 8.02
C CYS A 20 -8.41 10.91 8.72
N SER A 21 -8.02 9.70 8.35
CA SER A 21 -6.66 9.20 8.60
C SER A 21 -6.14 8.31 7.47
N SER A 22 -6.45 8.65 6.23
CA SER A 22 -5.68 8.15 5.09
C SER A 22 -4.36 8.91 5.05
N LYS A 23 -3.27 8.28 5.50
CA LYS A 23 -1.91 8.84 5.33
C LYS A 23 -1.74 9.20 3.85
N PRO A 24 -1.38 10.45 3.50
CA PRO A 24 -1.25 10.84 2.11
C PRO A 24 -0.19 9.95 1.43
N PRO A 25 -0.37 9.62 0.13
CA PRO A 25 0.64 8.90 -0.61
C PRO A 25 1.93 9.73 -0.61
N ILE A 26 3.01 9.12 -0.12
CA ILE A 26 4.35 9.71 -0.10
C ILE A 26 4.70 10.17 -1.53
N SER A 27 5.11 11.44 -1.69
CA SER A 27 5.49 11.99 -3.00
C SER A 27 6.81 11.36 -3.48
N VAL A 28 7.04 11.37 -4.80
CA VAL A 28 8.29 10.82 -5.38
C VAL A 28 9.54 11.52 -4.82
N GLU A 29 9.44 12.81 -4.53
CA GLU A 29 10.52 13.60 -3.95
C GLU A 29 10.79 13.21 -2.49
N GLU A 30 9.72 13.01 -1.71
CA GLU A 30 9.84 12.54 -0.32
C GLU A 30 10.37 11.10 -0.27
N ALA A 31 10.00 10.24 -1.22
CA ALA A 31 10.55 8.89 -1.37
C ALA A 31 12.05 8.91 -1.66
N ARG A 32 12.51 9.73 -2.61
CA ARG A 32 13.94 9.86 -2.92
C ARG A 32 14.76 10.36 -1.74
N LYS A 33 14.20 11.27 -0.94
CA LYS A 33 14.86 11.78 0.26
C LYS A 33 15.02 10.71 1.34
N MET A 34 14.12 9.73 1.41
CA MET A 34 14.24 8.61 2.36
C MET A 34 15.22 7.53 1.90
N GLU A 35 15.50 7.45 0.60
CA GLU A 35 16.43 6.46 0.03
C GLU A 35 17.90 6.88 0.14
N THR A 36 18.20 8.15 0.41
CA THR A 36 19.56 8.70 0.32
C THR A 36 19.97 9.41 1.60
N GLU A 37 21.15 9.07 2.13
CA GLU A 37 21.73 9.70 3.33
C GLU A 37 23.23 9.95 3.14
N ILE A 38 23.73 11.05 3.71
CA ILE A 38 25.16 11.33 3.77
C ILE A 38 25.70 10.70 5.05
N ILE A 39 26.70 9.82 4.91
CA ILE A 39 27.34 9.11 6.01
C ILE A 39 28.76 9.63 6.17
N TYR A 40 29.12 10.02 7.38
CA TYR A 40 30.43 10.61 7.72
C TYR A 40 31.53 9.56 7.92
N ALA A 41 31.60 8.56 7.04
CA ALA A 41 32.60 7.51 7.08
C ALA A 41 33.10 7.19 5.66
N ILE A 42 34.28 6.57 5.55
CA ILE A 42 34.85 6.16 4.26
C ILE A 42 33.98 5.07 3.59
N PRO A 43 33.85 5.05 2.25
CA PRO A 43 32.89 4.17 1.56
C PRO A 43 33.06 2.68 1.88
N LYS A 44 34.31 2.25 2.09
CA LYS A 44 34.65 0.87 2.46
C LYS A 44 34.04 0.47 3.80
N ASP A 45 34.08 1.37 4.78
CA ASP A 45 33.54 1.11 6.11
C ASP A 45 32.00 1.16 6.07
N VAL A 46 31.44 2.08 5.27
CA VAL A 46 29.98 2.13 5.01
C VAL A 46 29.48 0.84 4.36
N LEU A 47 30.19 0.30 3.36
CA LEU A 47 29.83 -0.97 2.73
C LEU A 47 29.91 -2.14 3.71
N LYS A 48 30.99 -2.21 4.50
CA LYS A 48 31.17 -3.26 5.51
C LYS A 48 30.06 -3.21 6.55
N ALA A 49 29.76 -2.03 7.08
CA ALA A 49 28.66 -1.84 8.03
C ALA A 49 27.31 -2.19 7.39
N SER A 50 27.08 -1.80 6.13
CA SER A 50 25.87 -2.15 5.39
C SER A 50 25.67 -3.65 5.23
N ILE A 51 26.75 -4.41 5.00
CA ILE A 51 26.71 -5.88 4.96
C ILE A 51 26.24 -6.44 6.30
N ASN A 52 26.85 -6.00 7.41
CA ASN A 52 26.50 -6.46 8.75
C ASN A 52 25.03 -6.15 9.07
N VAL A 53 24.58 -4.92 8.79
CA VAL A 53 23.20 -4.49 9.01
C VAL A 53 22.22 -5.33 8.19
N LEU A 54 22.51 -5.60 6.92
CA LEU A 54 21.64 -6.41 6.07
C LEU A 54 21.57 -7.86 6.56
N GLN A 55 22.70 -8.45 6.97
CA GLN A 55 22.75 -9.79 7.56
C GLN A 55 21.94 -9.85 8.86
N ASP A 56 22.07 -8.86 9.74
CA ASP A 56 21.26 -8.71 10.95
C ASP A 56 19.76 -8.57 10.67
N MET A 57 19.40 -8.00 9.52
CA MET A 57 18.02 -7.89 9.05
C MET A 57 17.53 -9.16 8.33
N TYR A 58 18.34 -10.23 8.36
CA TYR A 58 18.11 -11.54 7.73
C TYR A 58 18.09 -11.49 6.20
N TYR A 59 18.85 -10.56 5.60
CA TYR A 59 19.13 -10.58 4.16
C TYR A 59 20.36 -11.44 3.88
N SER A 60 20.30 -12.17 2.77
CA SER A 60 21.43 -12.88 2.18
C SER A 60 22.14 -11.95 1.19
N ILE A 61 23.46 -11.84 1.30
CA ILE A 61 24.27 -11.03 0.37
C ILE A 61 24.42 -11.79 -0.95
N GLU A 62 24.02 -11.17 -2.05
CA GLU A 62 24.12 -11.76 -3.38
C GLU A 62 25.35 -11.25 -4.14
N GLU A 63 25.62 -9.95 -4.05
CA GLU A 63 26.69 -9.29 -4.82
C GLU A 63 27.31 -8.18 -4.00
N VAL A 64 28.64 -8.08 -4.06
CA VAL A 64 29.41 -6.98 -3.50
C VAL A 64 30.46 -6.59 -4.51
N ASP A 65 30.34 -5.39 -5.06
CA ASP A 65 31.35 -4.75 -5.89
C ASP A 65 31.88 -3.52 -5.14
N ASN A 66 33.05 -3.67 -4.54
CA ASN A 66 33.68 -2.61 -3.78
C ASN A 66 34.30 -1.51 -4.69
N GLU A 67 34.57 -1.79 -5.97
CA GLU A 67 35.09 -0.80 -6.91
C GLU A 67 33.97 0.10 -7.43
N MET A 68 32.82 -0.49 -7.76
CA MET A 68 31.64 0.26 -8.20
C MET A 68 30.80 0.79 -7.04
N GLY A 69 31.10 0.38 -5.81
CA GLY A 69 30.35 0.77 -4.62
C GLY A 69 28.95 0.14 -4.57
N ILE A 70 28.77 -1.04 -5.15
CA ILE A 70 27.47 -1.71 -5.29
C ILE A 70 27.38 -2.88 -4.31
N LEU A 71 26.25 -2.98 -3.63
CA LEU A 71 25.92 -4.10 -2.75
C LEU A 71 24.48 -4.52 -3.01
N VAL A 72 24.26 -5.81 -3.25
CA VAL A 72 22.93 -6.38 -3.50
C VAL A 72 22.66 -7.49 -2.50
N ALA A 73 21.49 -7.45 -1.87
CA ALA A 73 21.07 -8.46 -0.92
C ALA A 73 19.59 -8.80 -1.08
N THR A 74 19.22 -10.04 -0.74
CA THR A 74 17.84 -10.51 -0.85
C THR A 74 17.32 -11.19 0.40
N LYS A 75 16.01 -11.12 0.60
CA LYS A 75 15.31 -11.79 1.69
C LYS A 75 14.00 -12.36 1.18
N GLU A 76 13.69 -13.59 1.58
CA GLU A 76 12.41 -14.23 1.27
C GLU A 76 11.60 -14.43 2.54
N THR A 77 10.30 -14.12 2.48
CA THR A 77 9.38 -14.30 3.60
C THR A 77 8.06 -14.90 3.12
N GLN A 78 7.37 -15.61 4.00
CA GLN A 78 5.99 -16.10 3.74
C GLN A 78 4.92 -15.04 4.07
N SER A 79 5.28 -13.99 4.81
CA SER A 79 4.39 -12.89 5.17
C SER A 79 4.91 -11.57 4.62
N GLN A 80 4.01 -10.73 4.10
CA GLN A 80 4.34 -9.43 3.55
C GLN A 80 4.92 -8.49 4.62
N GLN A 81 6.12 -7.98 4.38
CA GLN A 81 6.71 -6.84 5.06
C GLN A 81 6.63 -5.62 4.12
N GLY A 82 5.78 -4.64 4.43
CA GLY A 82 5.60 -3.41 3.63
C GLY A 82 4.68 -3.54 2.40
N GLU A 83 4.08 -2.42 1.97
CA GLU A 83 3.23 -2.40 0.76
C GLU A 83 4.07 -2.46 -0.53
N ILE A 84 3.85 -3.47 -1.36
CA ILE A 84 4.43 -3.55 -2.71
C ILE A 84 3.52 -2.75 -3.64
N ARG A 85 3.95 -1.54 -4.02
CA ARG A 85 3.21 -0.69 -4.96
C ARG A 85 3.30 -1.28 -6.36
N LYS A 86 2.15 -1.63 -6.96
CA LYS A 86 2.07 -1.91 -8.40
C LYS A 86 2.43 -0.64 -9.15
N GLU A 87 3.33 -0.74 -10.13
CA GLU A 87 3.58 0.34 -11.07
C GLU A 87 2.29 0.59 -11.87
N GLN A 88 1.63 1.72 -11.60
CA GLN A 88 0.42 2.10 -12.30
C GLN A 88 0.80 2.52 -13.73
N ASN A 89 0.44 1.69 -14.70
CA ASN A 89 0.24 2.16 -16.06
C ASN A 89 -0.82 3.26 -15.99
N ILE A 90 -0.43 4.49 -16.35
CA ILE A 90 -1.36 5.62 -16.48
C ILE A 90 -2.23 5.33 -17.70
N ASN A 91 -3.28 4.53 -17.52
CA ASN A 91 -4.44 4.50 -18.37
C ASN A 91 -5.64 4.15 -17.48
N SER A 92 -6.34 5.21 -17.09
CA SER A 92 -7.76 5.25 -16.75
C SER A 92 -8.33 4.00 -16.09
N ASP A 93 -8.36 4.00 -14.75
CA ASP A 93 -9.47 3.41 -14.03
C ASP A 93 -9.94 4.40 -12.96
N GLU A 94 -11.13 4.94 -13.21
CA GLU A 94 -11.85 5.79 -12.29
C GLU A 94 -12.00 5.10 -10.93
N SER A 95 -11.40 5.71 -9.91
CA SER A 95 -12.13 6.24 -8.76
C SER A 95 -13.38 5.41 -8.35
N LEU A 96 -13.15 4.18 -7.90
CA LEU A 96 -14.18 3.34 -7.25
C LEU A 96 -14.85 4.08 -6.07
N PHE A 97 -14.17 5.08 -5.50
CA PHE A 97 -14.71 5.96 -4.46
C PHE A 97 -15.68 7.03 -5.01
N GLN A 98 -15.61 7.47 -6.27
CA GLN A 98 -16.64 8.34 -6.87
C GLN A 98 -17.97 7.61 -7.03
N LYS A 99 -17.96 6.32 -7.41
CA LYS A 99 -19.20 5.53 -7.54
C LYS A 99 -19.93 5.36 -6.19
N ILE A 100 -19.18 5.25 -5.09
CA ILE A 100 -19.77 5.14 -3.75
C ILE A 100 -20.39 6.48 -3.32
N VAL A 101 -19.70 7.61 -3.51
CA VAL A 101 -20.23 8.93 -3.13
C VAL A 101 -21.44 9.34 -3.98
N VAL A 102 -21.41 9.09 -5.29
CA VAL A 102 -22.54 9.40 -6.19
C VAL A 102 -23.74 8.48 -5.92
N GLY A 103 -23.50 7.21 -5.57
CA GLY A 103 -24.56 6.25 -5.24
C GLY A 103 -25.39 6.63 -4.00
N PHE A 104 -24.77 7.19 -2.96
CA PHE A 104 -25.48 7.64 -1.75
C PHE A 104 -26.34 8.89 -1.99
N PHE A 105 -25.94 9.78 -2.91
CA PHE A 105 -26.71 10.99 -3.23
C PHE A 105 -28.02 10.67 -3.99
N LEU A 106 -28.02 9.68 -4.89
CA LEU A 106 -29.24 9.28 -5.62
C LEU A 106 -30.25 8.52 -4.75
N PHE A 107 -29.77 7.69 -3.81
CA PHE A 107 -30.65 6.88 -2.94
C PHE A 107 -31.47 7.72 -1.95
N THR A 108 -30.91 8.84 -1.48
CA THR A 108 -31.61 9.76 -0.55
C THR A 108 -32.72 10.56 -1.22
N ILE A 109 -32.56 10.93 -2.50
CA ILE A 109 -33.58 11.65 -3.28
C ILE A 109 -34.77 10.73 -3.59
N ILE A 110 -34.51 9.46 -3.98
CA ILE A 110 -35.57 8.50 -4.32
C ILE A 110 -36.38 8.09 -3.08
N THR A 111 -35.70 7.84 -1.96
CA THR A 111 -36.38 7.46 -0.71
C THR A 111 -37.19 8.63 -0.13
N GLY A 112 -36.70 9.86 -0.26
CA GLY A 112 -37.42 11.07 0.16
C GLY A 112 -38.68 11.36 -0.69
N PHE A 113 -38.66 11.00 -1.98
CA PHE A 113 -39.80 11.15 -2.87
C PHE A 113 -40.89 10.10 -2.60
N PHE A 114 -40.51 8.86 -2.30
CA PHE A 114 -41.46 7.76 -2.05
C PHE A 114 -42.31 7.99 -0.78
N ILE A 115 -41.71 8.55 0.28
CA ILE A 115 -42.43 8.85 1.54
C ILE A 115 -43.46 9.99 1.36
N LEU A 116 -43.32 10.84 0.34
CA LEU A 116 -44.25 11.94 0.08
C LEU A 116 -45.47 11.50 -0.74
N VAL A 117 -45.35 10.46 -1.57
CA VAL A 117 -46.42 9.99 -2.47
C VAL A 117 -47.40 9.02 -1.78
N GLU A 118 -47.04 8.43 -0.65
CA GLU A 118 -47.83 7.39 0.06
C GLU A 118 -49.12 7.89 0.76
N LYS A 119 -49.60 9.11 0.46
CA LYS A 119 -50.88 9.63 0.98
C LYS A 119 -51.99 9.83 -0.05
N ILE A 120 -51.86 9.29 -1.27
CA ILE A 120 -52.96 9.32 -2.25
C ILE A 120 -53.02 8.00 -3.03
N SER A 121 -54.18 7.34 -2.93
CA SER A 121 -54.74 6.30 -3.80
C SER A 121 -54.61 4.83 -3.35
N ASN A 122 -55.71 4.36 -2.77
CA ASN A 122 -56.21 2.98 -2.90
C ASN A 122 -56.43 2.64 -4.38
N SER A 123 -56.23 1.39 -4.78
CA SER A 123 -57.26 0.52 -5.39
C SER A 123 -56.65 -0.79 -5.91
N ASP A 124 -57.50 -1.81 -5.85
CA ASP A 124 -57.24 -3.24 -5.97
C ASP A 124 -57.08 -3.81 -7.40
N ILE A 125 -56.37 -4.94 -7.44
CA ILE A 125 -56.51 -6.18 -8.26
C ILE A 125 -56.46 -6.08 -9.80
N ASN A 126 -55.52 -6.84 -10.39
CA ASN A 126 -55.84 -7.92 -11.35
C ASN A 126 -54.66 -8.87 -11.56
N ASP A 127 -54.98 -10.17 -11.52
CA ASP A 127 -54.11 -11.29 -11.80
C ASP A 127 -53.71 -11.34 -13.29
N ASN A 128 -52.47 -11.75 -13.55
CA ASN A 128 -52.17 -12.51 -14.76
C ASN A 128 -50.93 -13.39 -14.57
N GLU A 129 -51.11 -14.68 -14.83
CA GLU A 129 -50.08 -15.72 -14.88
C GLU A 129 -49.10 -15.43 -16.02
N ASN A 130 -47.79 -15.64 -15.81
CA ASN A 130 -47.06 -16.74 -16.45
C ASN A 130 -45.52 -16.68 -16.31
N HIS A 131 -44.97 -17.90 -16.20
CA HIS A 131 -43.63 -18.40 -16.49
C HIS A 131 -42.48 -18.07 -15.54
N HIS A 132 -42.27 -19.04 -14.64
CA HIS A 132 -41.01 -19.34 -13.97
C HIS A 132 -39.86 -19.51 -14.97
N TYR A 133 -38.98 -18.52 -15.03
CA TYR A 133 -37.61 -18.69 -15.50
C TYR A 133 -36.74 -18.92 -14.26
N HIS A 134 -36.22 -20.14 -14.11
CA HIS A 134 -35.21 -20.46 -13.10
C HIS A 134 -33.84 -20.17 -13.74
N PRO A 135 -33.16 -19.06 -13.40
CA PRO A 135 -31.75 -18.97 -13.71
C PRO A 135 -31.03 -19.86 -12.71
N GLU A 136 -30.60 -21.02 -13.18
CA GLU A 136 -29.60 -21.84 -12.53
C GLU A 136 -28.33 -20.98 -12.37
N LYS A 137 -28.18 -20.34 -11.21
CA LYS A 137 -26.92 -19.75 -10.80
C LYS A 137 -26.01 -20.91 -10.44
N SER A 138 -25.25 -21.38 -11.43
CA SER A 138 -24.01 -22.09 -11.20
C SER A 138 -23.13 -21.19 -10.33
N ILE A 139 -23.11 -21.46 -9.03
CA ILE A 139 -22.10 -20.94 -8.11
C ILE A 139 -20.82 -21.66 -8.52
N ASP A 140 -20.16 -21.09 -9.52
CA ASP A 140 -18.80 -21.44 -9.90
C ASP A 140 -17.90 -20.86 -8.81
N ARG A 141 -17.92 -21.50 -7.63
CA ARG A 141 -16.87 -21.34 -6.62
C ARG A 141 -15.64 -21.96 -7.26
N LYS A 142 -14.94 -21.15 -8.05
CA LYS A 142 -13.51 -21.30 -8.21
C LYS A 142 -12.94 -21.12 -6.80
N GLU A 143 -12.81 -22.22 -6.07
CA GLU A 143 -11.81 -22.31 -5.03
C GLU A 143 -10.49 -22.12 -5.74
N GLN A 144 -10.10 -20.85 -5.86
CA GLN A 144 -8.84 -20.43 -6.41
C GLN A 144 -7.81 -20.94 -5.41
N TYR A 145 -7.27 -22.11 -5.71
CA TYR A 145 -6.21 -22.73 -4.94
C TYR A 145 -5.06 -21.72 -4.92
N ASN A 146 -4.98 -20.94 -3.85
CA ASN A 146 -4.02 -19.88 -3.74
C ASN A 146 -2.70 -20.57 -3.45
N GLY A 147 -1.89 -20.78 -4.49
CA GLY A 147 -0.56 -21.36 -4.36
C GLY A 147 0.21 -20.62 -3.27
N THR A 148 1.13 -21.30 -2.59
CA THR A 148 1.86 -20.75 -1.44
C THR A 148 2.41 -19.36 -1.79
N GLU A 149 1.99 -18.35 -1.02
CA GLU A 149 2.39 -16.97 -1.25
C GLU A 149 3.76 -16.73 -0.60
N PHE A 150 4.70 -16.20 -1.37
CA PHE A 150 6.02 -15.78 -0.88
C PHE A 150 6.33 -14.38 -1.35
N TYR A 151 7.12 -13.66 -0.56
CA TYR A 151 7.57 -12.32 -0.84
C TYR A 151 9.09 -12.32 -0.93
N ARG A 152 9.64 -11.82 -2.03
CA ARG A 152 11.08 -11.64 -2.21
C ARG A 152 11.41 -10.15 -2.21
N TYR A 153 12.32 -9.77 -1.33
CA TYR A 153 12.83 -8.42 -1.17
C TYR A 153 14.23 -8.37 -1.72
N ARG A 154 14.52 -7.43 -2.62
CA ARG A 154 15.86 -7.14 -3.14
C ARG A 154 16.25 -5.73 -2.73
N VAL A 155 17.33 -5.61 -1.98
CA VAL A 155 17.94 -4.33 -1.58
C VAL A 155 19.16 -4.11 -2.46
N THR A 156 19.26 -2.93 -3.04
CA THR A 156 20.45 -2.45 -3.74
C THR A 156 20.98 -1.23 -3.00
N ILE A 157 22.24 -1.31 -2.59
CA ILE A 157 22.99 -0.23 -1.97
C ILE A 157 24.01 0.27 -2.98
N ASN A 158 24.08 1.59 -3.12
CA ASN A 158 25.10 2.28 -3.87
C ASN A 158 25.81 3.27 -2.94
N VAL A 159 27.13 3.14 -2.84
CA VAL A 159 27.99 4.10 -2.14
C VAL A 159 28.85 4.86 -3.14
N SER A 160 28.98 6.16 -2.93
CA SER A 160 29.89 7.00 -3.70
C SER A 160 30.60 7.98 -2.77
N SER A 161 31.89 8.23 -3.02
CA SER A 161 32.65 9.24 -2.29
C SER A 161 32.10 10.63 -2.62
N LEU A 162 31.70 11.38 -1.60
CA LEU A 162 31.41 12.80 -1.72
C LEU A 162 32.67 13.63 -1.42
N ASN A 163 33.38 13.27 -0.33
CA ASN A 163 34.68 13.81 0.08
C ASN A 163 35.58 12.67 0.58
N ILE A 164 36.74 13.00 1.17
CA ILE A 164 37.69 12.01 1.72
C ILE A 164 37.06 11.19 2.87
N GLU A 165 36.19 11.81 3.67
CA GLU A 165 35.56 11.19 4.85
C GLU A 165 34.03 11.12 4.76
N ASP A 166 33.45 11.60 3.66
CA ASP A 166 31.99 11.63 3.46
C ASP A 166 31.59 10.69 2.33
N THR A 167 30.64 9.82 2.61
CA THR A 167 30.04 8.89 1.64
C THR A 167 28.58 9.25 1.41
N ASN A 168 28.20 9.37 0.15
CA ASN A 168 26.81 9.41 -0.25
C ASN A 168 26.30 7.96 -0.40
N LEU A 169 25.36 7.57 0.46
CA LEU A 169 24.75 6.26 0.51
C LEU A 169 23.32 6.32 -0.04
N ARG A 170 23.04 5.53 -1.08
CA ARG A 170 21.70 5.35 -1.61
C ARG A 170 21.25 3.90 -1.44
N VAL A 171 20.06 3.72 -0.89
CA VAL A 171 19.44 2.42 -0.63
C VAL A 171 18.11 2.36 -1.39
N SER A 172 17.96 1.34 -2.23
CA SER A 172 16.71 1.10 -2.96
C SER A 172 16.22 -0.32 -2.68
N VAL A 173 14.91 -0.48 -2.51
CA VAL A 173 14.30 -1.77 -2.19
C VAL A 173 13.19 -2.09 -3.17
N VAL A 174 13.22 -3.30 -3.72
CA VAL A 174 12.19 -3.84 -4.62
C VAL A 174 11.57 -5.07 -3.97
N GLY A 175 10.23 -5.08 -3.90
CA GLY A 175 9.45 -6.22 -3.45
C GLY A 175 8.84 -6.97 -4.62
N GLN A 176 8.82 -8.29 -4.51
CA GLN A 176 8.16 -9.19 -5.45
C GLN A 176 7.19 -10.09 -4.68
N LYS A 177 5.94 -10.20 -5.12
CA LYS A 177 4.98 -11.21 -4.63
C LYS A 177 4.98 -12.38 -5.60
N ILE A 178 5.24 -13.58 -5.09
CA ILE A 178 5.27 -14.84 -5.83
C ILE A 178 4.08 -15.69 -5.36
N ILE A 179 3.27 -16.18 -6.31
CA ILE A 179 2.11 -17.04 -6.04
C ILE A 179 2.24 -18.27 -6.93
N GLY A 180 2.34 -19.46 -6.34
CA GLY A 180 2.42 -20.71 -7.11
C GLY A 180 3.66 -20.82 -8.01
N GLY A 181 4.75 -20.12 -7.68
CA GLY A 181 6.00 -20.08 -8.47
C GLY A 181 6.05 -18.97 -9.53
N GLU A 182 4.96 -18.25 -9.76
CA GLU A 182 4.91 -17.14 -10.70
C GLU A 182 4.94 -15.78 -9.99
N VAL A 183 5.60 -14.80 -10.61
CA VAL A 183 5.66 -13.42 -10.10
C VAL A 183 4.32 -12.73 -10.36
N SER A 184 3.57 -12.44 -9.30
CA SER A 184 2.25 -11.81 -9.36
C SER A 184 2.30 -10.28 -9.26
N ASN A 185 3.32 -9.73 -8.57
CA ASN A 185 3.47 -8.29 -8.37
C ASN A 185 4.96 -7.95 -8.17
N VAL A 186 5.41 -6.81 -8.70
CA VAL A 186 6.75 -6.25 -8.51
C VAL A 186 6.62 -4.74 -8.35
N GLY A 187 7.37 -4.17 -7.41
CA GLY A 187 7.49 -2.71 -7.31
C GLY A 187 8.43 -2.22 -6.22
N PRO A 188 8.72 -0.92 -6.21
CA PRO A 188 9.54 -0.31 -5.18
C PRO A 188 8.82 -0.36 -3.83
N ILE A 189 9.59 -0.61 -2.77
CA ILE A 189 9.11 -0.54 -1.40
C ILE A 189 9.51 0.82 -0.85
N GLN A 190 8.52 1.68 -0.69
CA GLN A 190 8.68 3.00 -0.07
C GLN A 190 8.20 2.94 1.38
N ASP A 191 8.81 2.06 2.16
CA ASP A 191 8.47 1.85 3.56
C ASP A 191 9.46 2.60 4.47
N ARG A 192 8.99 3.71 5.05
CA ARG A 192 9.78 4.51 6.00
C ARG A 192 10.31 3.68 7.17
N SER A 193 9.59 2.65 7.61
CA SER A 193 10.03 1.81 8.73
C SER A 193 11.27 0.98 8.38
N PHE A 194 11.35 0.48 7.13
CA PHE A 194 12.54 -0.19 6.62
C PHE A 194 13.74 0.75 6.63
N PHE A 195 13.62 1.92 5.97
CA PHE A 195 14.72 2.87 5.84
C PHE A 195 15.22 3.37 7.19
N ASN A 196 14.31 3.77 8.08
CA ASN A 196 14.67 4.20 9.42
C ASN A 196 15.40 3.09 10.20
N ASN A 197 14.92 1.85 10.13
CA ASN A 197 15.57 0.73 10.82
C ASN A 197 16.97 0.45 10.26
N PHE A 198 17.11 0.46 8.93
CA PHE A 198 18.39 0.28 8.25
C PHE A 198 19.40 1.35 8.65
N PHE A 199 19.06 2.64 8.50
CA PHE A 199 19.98 3.74 8.80
C PHE A 199 20.31 3.82 10.30
N ASN A 200 19.36 3.57 11.20
CA ASN A 200 19.64 3.52 12.63
C ASN A 200 20.64 2.40 12.97
N LYS A 201 20.48 1.20 12.40
CA LYS A 201 21.42 0.10 12.59
C LYS A 201 22.79 0.40 11.99
N LEU A 202 22.82 1.05 10.83
CA LEU A 202 24.06 1.46 10.16
C LEU A 202 24.84 2.48 11.00
N ASN A 203 24.16 3.51 11.51
CA ASN A 203 24.78 4.52 12.36
C ASN A 203 25.35 3.88 13.64
N ASN A 204 24.59 2.98 14.28
CA ASN A 204 25.07 2.24 15.45
C ASN A 204 26.32 1.40 15.14
N GLU A 205 26.37 0.72 14.00
CA GLU A 205 27.51 -0.12 13.58
C GLU A 205 28.76 0.72 13.29
N LEU A 206 28.56 1.95 12.78
CA LEU A 206 29.63 2.91 12.53
C LEU A 206 30.04 3.72 13.78
N GLY A 207 29.30 3.59 14.88
CA GLY A 207 29.62 4.22 16.17
C GLY A 207 29.09 5.65 16.34
N TYR A 208 28.03 6.03 15.62
CA TYR A 208 27.30 7.30 15.76
C TYR A 208 26.05 7.17 16.62
#